data_AF-A0A140NSA9-F1
#
_entry.id   AF-A0A140NSA9-F1
#
_cell.length_a   1.000
_cell.length_b   1.000
_cell.length_c   1.000
_cell.angle_alpha   90.00
_cell.angle_beta   90.00
_cell.angle_gamma   90.00
#
_symmetry.space_group_name_H-M   'P 1'
#
loop_
_entity.id
_entity.type
_entity.pdbx_description
1 polymer ?
#
loop_
_entity_poly.entity_id
_entity_poly.type
_entity_poly.pdbx_seq_one_letter_code
_entity_poly.pdbx_strand_id
1 'polypeptide(L)'
;MSNDKDAENGLIPFSELNQTSVNLGQAVQQANQMHNTLSQMGIVDATFHTGTLYKNTGTSAIVAGNGLLVEQKQHTTTVTFLNEGSTPDQAINEMMVNNTQEVTAAFANTSQPSISNFLNNKK
;
A
#
# COMPACT_ATOMS: atom_id res chain seq x y z
N MET A 1 19.95 20.48 -34.91
CA MET A 1 20.23 19.06 -35.27
C MET A 1 21.03 18.44 -34.14
N SER A 2 20.76 17.16 -33.87
CA SER A 2 21.18 16.30 -32.73
C SER A 2 20.35 16.54 -31.47
N ASN A 3 19.25 15.84 -31.17
CA ASN A 3 18.87 14.40 -31.18
C ASN A 3 19.52 13.58 -30.06
N ASP A 4 18.72 12.70 -29.45
CA ASP A 4 18.93 11.80 -28.29
C ASP A 4 18.51 12.40 -26.92
N LYS A 5 17.69 11.78 -26.07
CA LYS A 5 17.21 10.39 -25.97
C LYS A 5 16.00 10.31 -25.02
N ASP A 6 15.10 9.38 -25.33
CA ASP A 6 14.09 8.82 -24.44
C ASP A 6 14.67 8.34 -23.11
N ALA A 7 13.97 8.58 -21.98
CA ALA A 7 14.02 7.85 -20.69
C ALA A 7 13.43 8.77 -19.56
N GLU A 8 12.43 8.43 -18.76
CA GLU A 8 11.75 7.18 -18.48
C GLU A 8 10.31 7.45 -18.03
N ASN A 9 9.34 6.80 -18.66
CA ASN A 9 7.98 6.62 -18.13
C ASN A 9 8.00 5.42 -17.15
N GLY A 10 9.02 5.36 -16.30
CA GLY A 10 9.33 4.24 -15.42
C GLY A 10 8.35 4.22 -14.26
N LEU A 11 7.45 3.25 -14.26
CA LEU A 11 6.72 2.84 -13.07
C LEU A 11 7.75 2.52 -11.98
N ILE A 12 7.93 3.42 -11.03
CA ILE A 12 8.77 3.19 -9.87
C ILE A 12 8.05 2.18 -8.97
N PRO A 13 8.68 1.04 -8.62
CA PRO A 13 8.09 0.09 -7.69
C PRO A 13 7.75 0.78 -6.36
N PHE A 14 6.58 0.48 -5.81
CA PHE A 14 6.08 1.08 -4.56
C PHE A 14 7.07 0.90 -3.37
N SER A 15 7.89 -0.15 -3.43
CA SER A 15 8.96 -0.46 -2.47
C SER A 15 10.14 0.52 -2.49
N GLU A 16 10.31 1.29 -3.56
CA GLU A 16 11.44 2.21 -3.76
C GLU A 16 11.13 3.65 -3.34
N LEU A 17 9.92 3.92 -2.83
CA LEU A 17 9.56 5.20 -2.23
C LEU A 17 10.23 5.32 -0.85
N ASN A 18 11.46 5.85 -0.80
CA ASN A 18 12.19 6.09 0.45
C ASN A 18 11.43 7.08 1.37
N GLN A 19 11.43 6.80 2.68
CA GLN A 19 10.63 7.46 3.73
C GLN A 19 11.00 8.93 4.07
N THR A 20 11.57 9.70 3.15
CA THR A 20 11.70 11.16 3.32
C THR A 20 11.02 11.87 2.16
N SER A 21 9.92 12.54 2.50
CA SER A 21 8.95 13.18 1.59
C SER A 21 8.36 12.24 0.53
N VAL A 22 7.57 11.25 0.96
CA VAL A 22 6.64 10.62 0.01
C VAL A 22 5.80 11.73 -0.60
N ASN A 23 5.95 11.94 -1.90
CA ASN A 23 5.10 12.86 -2.62
C ASN A 23 3.69 12.25 -2.62
N LEU A 24 2.81 12.78 -1.75
CA LEU A 24 1.42 12.38 -1.63
C LEU A 24 0.73 12.21 -2.99
N GLY A 25 1.03 13.12 -3.93
CA GLY A 25 0.53 13.06 -5.29
C GLY A 25 0.99 11.82 -6.05
N GLN A 26 2.27 11.45 -5.93
CA GLN A 26 2.81 10.23 -6.57
C GLN A 26 2.22 8.96 -5.96
N ALA A 27 2.09 8.88 -4.64
CA ALA A 27 1.48 7.74 -3.95
C ALA A 27 0.02 7.52 -4.42
N VAL A 28 -0.76 8.60 -4.46
CA VAL A 28 -2.15 8.56 -4.92
C VAL A 28 -2.22 8.23 -6.41
N GLN A 29 -1.36 8.81 -7.25
CA GLN A 29 -1.31 8.52 -8.68
C GLN A 29 -0.99 7.05 -8.94
N GLN A 30 0.01 6.50 -8.25
CA GLN A 30 0.41 5.11 -8.39
C GLN A 30 -0.70 4.15 -7.94
N ALA A 31 -1.36 4.44 -6.81
CA ALA A 31 -2.49 3.66 -6.33
C ALA A 31 -3.67 3.69 -7.33
N ASN A 32 -3.98 4.85 -7.91
CA ASN A 32 -4.98 4.98 -8.97
C ASN A 32 -4.64 4.13 -10.19
N GLN A 33 -3.40 4.19 -10.65
CA GLN A 33 -2.95 3.41 -11.81
C GLN A 33 -3.06 1.90 -11.54
N MET A 34 -2.67 1.44 -10.35
CA MET A 34 -2.84 0.05 -9.94
C MET A 34 -4.33 -0.33 -9.91
N HIS A 35 -5.18 0.48 -9.28
CA HIS A 35 -6.61 0.20 -9.21
C HIS A 35 -7.25 0.11 -10.61
N ASN A 36 -6.97 1.08 -11.48
CA ASN A 36 -7.50 1.09 -12.85
C ASN A 36 -7.04 -0.14 -13.65
N THR A 37 -5.76 -0.47 -13.59
CA THR A 37 -5.21 -1.62 -14.33
C THR A 37 -5.79 -2.94 -13.84
N LEU A 38 -5.78 -3.15 -12.52
CA LEU A 38 -6.21 -4.41 -11.92
C LEU A 38 -7.73 -4.60 -12.02
N SER A 39 -8.51 -3.51 -11.86
CA SER A 39 -9.97 -3.57 -12.03
C SER A 39 -10.38 -3.87 -13.48
N GLN A 40 -9.68 -3.32 -14.49
CA GLN A 40 -9.90 -3.67 -15.90
C GLN A 40 -9.62 -5.14 -16.19
N MET A 41 -8.71 -5.76 -15.44
CA MET A 41 -8.42 -7.19 -15.50
C MET A 41 -9.41 -8.06 -14.69
N GLY A 42 -10.38 -7.46 -14.00
CA GLY A 42 -11.30 -8.16 -13.11
C GLY A 42 -10.66 -8.65 -11.81
N ILE A 43 -9.46 -8.15 -11.47
CA ILE A 43 -8.75 -8.52 -10.24
C ILE A 43 -9.34 -7.71 -9.08
N VAL A 44 -9.75 -8.41 -8.03
CA VAL A 44 -10.28 -7.84 -6.78
C VAL A 44 -9.30 -7.95 -5.61
N ASP A 45 -8.32 -8.85 -5.69
CA ASP A 45 -7.30 -9.03 -4.66
C ASP A 45 -6.01 -9.50 -5.34
N ALA A 46 -4.89 -8.86 -5.02
CA ALA A 46 -3.57 -9.22 -5.50
C ALA A 46 -2.50 -8.90 -4.47
N THR A 47 -1.64 -9.86 -4.18
CA THR A 47 -0.41 -9.64 -3.44
C THR A 47 0.77 -9.71 -4.39
N PHE A 48 1.57 -8.65 -4.42
CA PHE A 48 2.75 -8.54 -5.25
C PHE A 48 3.98 -9.11 -4.54
N HIS A 49 4.98 -9.55 -5.30
CA HIS A 49 6.23 -10.07 -4.73
C HIS A 49 6.98 -9.06 -3.85
N THR A 50 6.70 -7.76 -4.02
CA THR A 50 7.22 -6.67 -3.20
C THR A 50 6.58 -6.59 -1.81
N GLY A 51 5.57 -7.44 -1.53
CA GLY A 51 4.75 -7.36 -0.32
C GLY A 51 3.63 -6.33 -0.41
N THR A 52 3.52 -5.60 -1.52
CA THR A 52 2.40 -4.69 -1.78
C THR A 52 1.11 -5.50 -1.92
N LEU A 53 0.06 -5.07 -1.27
CA LEU A 53 -1.29 -5.60 -1.40
C LEU A 53 -2.15 -4.63 -2.17
N TYR A 54 -2.94 -5.16 -3.11
CA TYR A 54 -4.10 -4.49 -3.67
C TYR A 54 -5.36 -5.25 -3.30
N LYS A 55 -6.39 -4.53 -2.86
CA LYS A 55 -7.69 -5.11 -2.51
C LYS A 55 -8.82 -4.18 -2.92
N ASN A 56 -9.79 -4.68 -3.67
CA ASN A 56 -11.01 -3.99 -4.04
C ASN A 56 -12.20 -4.69 -3.39
N THR A 57 -12.88 -3.97 -2.50
CA THR A 57 -14.04 -4.46 -1.74
C THR A 57 -15.37 -4.19 -2.43
N GLY A 58 -15.35 -3.57 -3.61
CA GLY A 58 -16.52 -3.04 -4.32
C GLY A 58 -16.98 -1.67 -3.81
N THR A 59 -16.60 -1.29 -2.59
CA THR A 59 -16.88 0.04 -2.00
C THR A 59 -15.62 0.86 -1.75
N SER A 60 -14.47 0.20 -1.68
CA SER A 60 -13.16 0.81 -1.60
C SER A 60 -12.11 0.03 -2.39
N ALA A 61 -11.12 0.75 -2.90
CA ALA A 61 -9.88 0.21 -3.42
C ALA A 61 -8.73 0.57 -2.49
N ILE A 62 -7.97 -0.43 -2.05
CA ILE A 62 -6.90 -0.30 -1.09
C ILE A 62 -5.60 -0.75 -1.75
N VAL A 63 -4.57 0.08 -1.65
CA VAL A 63 -3.18 -0.28 -1.96
C VAL A 63 -2.37 -0.06 -0.70
N ALA A 64 -1.72 -1.10 -0.19
CA ALA A 64 -0.93 -1.03 1.03
C ALA A 64 0.43 -1.71 0.85
N GLY A 65 1.48 -1.13 1.41
CA GLY A 65 2.83 -1.69 1.34
C GLY A 65 3.84 -0.78 2.02
N ASN A 66 4.77 -1.38 2.76
CA ASN A 66 5.97 -0.73 3.28
C ASN A 66 5.73 0.64 3.96
N GLY A 67 4.82 0.67 4.94
CA GLY A 67 4.50 1.86 5.72
C GLY A 67 3.62 2.89 5.01
N LEU A 68 3.03 2.54 3.87
CA LEU A 68 2.08 3.38 3.14
C LEU A 68 0.80 2.61 2.85
N LEU A 69 -0.34 3.26 3.07
CA LEU A 69 -1.64 2.80 2.63
C LEU A 69 -2.37 3.94 1.91
N VAL A 70 -2.95 3.62 0.75
CA VAL A 70 -3.89 4.48 0.04
C VAL A 70 -5.22 3.74 -0.04
N GLU A 71 -6.26 4.33 0.53
CA GLU A 71 -7.64 3.85 0.40
C GLU A 71 -8.44 4.87 -0.42
N GLN A 72 -9.10 4.38 -1.46
CA GLN A 72 -10.00 5.15 -2.29
C GLN A 72 -11.41 4.64 -2.11
N LYS A 73 -12.30 5.51 -1.68
CA LYS A 73 -13.75 5.30 -1.61
C LYS A 73 -14.42 6.16 -2.68
N GLN A 74 -15.73 6.02 -2.81
CA GLN A 74 -16.54 6.78 -3.77
C GLN A 74 -16.30 8.30 -3.71
N HIS A 75 -16.08 8.87 -2.52
CA HIS A 75 -15.99 10.31 -2.31
C HIS A 75 -14.70 10.78 -1.62
N THR A 76 -13.84 9.87 -1.20
CA THR A 76 -12.67 10.21 -0.39
C THR A 76 -11.46 9.37 -0.80
N THR A 77 -10.29 9.99 -0.77
CA THR A 77 -9.01 9.27 -0.79
C THR A 77 -8.31 9.54 0.54
N THR A 78 -7.97 8.48 1.25
CA THR A 78 -7.20 8.54 2.49
C THR A 78 -5.82 8.00 2.23
N VAL A 79 -4.80 8.72 2.68
CA VAL A 79 -3.41 8.27 2.64
C VAL A 79 -2.89 8.20 4.06
N THR A 80 -2.37 7.03 4.43
CA THR A 80 -1.81 6.75 5.75
C THR A 80 -0.33 6.44 5.61
N PHE A 81 0.49 7.08 6.45
CA PHE A 81 1.92 6.85 6.55
C PHE A 81 2.29 6.28 7.90
N LEU A 82 3.25 5.37 7.89
CA LEU A 82 3.96 4.98 9.09
C LEU A 82 4.84 6.15 9.53
N ASN A 83 4.67 6.59 10.77
CA ASN A 83 5.53 7.62 11.33
C ASN A 83 6.96 7.09 11.48
N GLU A 84 7.93 7.98 11.26
CA GLU A 84 9.34 7.65 11.46
C GLU A 84 9.60 7.23 12.92
N GLY A 85 10.35 6.15 13.10
CA GLY A 85 10.66 5.59 14.42
C GLY A 85 9.55 4.75 15.05
N SER A 86 8.38 4.60 14.41
CA SER A 86 7.35 3.68 14.89
C SER A 86 7.81 2.22 14.80
N THR A 87 7.49 1.44 15.84
CA THR A 87 7.74 0.00 15.82
C THR A 87 6.64 -0.74 15.05
N PRO A 88 6.92 -1.95 14.53
CA PRO A 88 5.90 -2.78 13.90
C PRO A 88 4.68 -3.00 14.79
N ASP A 89 4.89 -3.29 16.07
CA ASP A 89 3.80 -3.53 17.02
C ASP A 89 2.88 -2.32 17.23
N GLN A 90 3.44 -1.12 17.25
CA GLN A 90 2.66 0.13 17.34
C GLN A 90 1.79 0.31 16.10
N ALA A 91 2.41 0.18 14.92
CA ALA A 91 1.72 0.28 13.64
C ALA A 91 0.60 -0.76 13.50
N ILE A 92 0.85 -2.01 13.88
CA ILE A 92 -0.14 -3.10 13.82
C ILE A 92 -1.34 -2.76 14.70
N ASN A 93 -1.12 -2.25 15.91
CA ASN A 93 -2.23 -1.92 16.82
C ASN A 93 -3.14 -0.83 16.26
N GLU A 94 -2.58 0.20 15.65
CA GLU A 94 -3.37 1.29 15.05
C GLU A 94 -4.10 0.83 13.79
N MET A 95 -3.42 0.07 12.93
CA MET A 95 -3.97 -0.37 11.65
C MET A 95 -5.08 -1.40 11.81
N MET A 96 -4.96 -2.32 12.75
CA MET A 96 -5.96 -3.37 13.02
C MET A 96 -7.33 -2.83 13.46
N VAL A 97 -7.42 -1.58 13.92
CA VAL A 97 -8.69 -0.96 14.32
C VAL A 97 -9.64 -0.85 13.12
N ASN A 98 -9.11 -0.53 11.95
CA ASN A 98 -9.91 -0.18 10.77
C ASN A 98 -9.62 -1.04 9.54
N ASN A 99 -8.64 -1.96 9.61
CA ASN A 99 -8.19 -2.74 8.47
C ASN A 99 -8.15 -4.23 8.77
N THR A 100 -8.15 -5.05 7.71
CA THR A 100 -7.97 -6.50 7.83
C THR A 100 -6.53 -6.84 8.22
N GLN A 101 -6.31 -8.09 8.63
CA GLN A 101 -4.97 -8.58 8.93
C GLN A 101 -4.04 -8.54 7.70
N GLU A 102 -4.56 -8.78 6.50
CA GLU A 102 -3.79 -8.75 5.25
C GLU A 102 -3.32 -7.33 4.93
N VAL A 103 -4.23 -6.35 5.00
CA VAL A 103 -3.91 -4.93 4.77
C VAL A 103 -2.92 -4.44 5.81
N THR A 104 -3.12 -4.83 7.07
CA THR A 104 -2.20 -4.48 8.15
C THR A 104 -0.83 -5.12 7.98
N ALA A 105 -0.76 -6.38 7.53
CA ALA A 105 0.49 -7.06 7.25
C ALA A 105 1.27 -6.35 6.15
N ALA A 106 0.61 -6.04 5.04
CA ALA A 106 1.23 -5.32 3.92
C ALA A 106 1.74 -3.93 4.34
N PHE A 107 0.92 -3.18 5.10
CA PHE A 107 1.33 -1.88 5.64
C PHE A 107 2.53 -1.99 6.59
N ALA A 108 2.53 -2.94 7.52
CA ALA A 108 3.62 -3.16 8.45
C ALA A 108 4.84 -3.88 7.83
N ASN A 109 4.84 -4.09 6.51
CA ASN A 109 5.88 -4.80 5.77
C ASN A 109 6.20 -6.18 6.36
N THR A 110 5.17 -6.95 6.68
CA THR A 110 5.28 -8.27 7.29
C THR A 110 4.28 -9.26 6.67
N SER A 111 4.23 -10.47 7.20
CA SER A 111 3.33 -11.53 6.74
C SER A 111 2.02 -11.54 7.54
N GLN A 112 0.91 -11.97 6.92
CA GLN A 112 -0.35 -12.19 7.64
C GLN A 112 -0.20 -13.18 8.82
N PRO A 113 0.56 -14.29 8.70
CA PRO A 113 0.89 -15.12 9.86
C PRO A 113 1.56 -14.38 11.01
N SER A 114 2.44 -13.42 10.73
CA SER A 114 3.06 -12.56 11.76
C SER A 114 1.99 -11.78 12.54
N ILE A 115 1.01 -11.22 11.83
CA ILE A 115 -0.13 -10.51 12.44
C ILE A 115 -0.98 -11.47 13.29
N SER A 116 -1.28 -12.66 12.78
CA SER A 116 -2.06 -13.66 13.52
C SER A 116 -1.35 -14.06 14.83
N ASN A 117 -0.03 -14.29 14.79
CA ASN A 117 0.75 -14.63 15.97
C ASN A 117 0.80 -13.49 16.98
N PHE A 118 0.98 -12.25 16.50
CA PHE A 118 0.92 -11.06 17.34
C PHE A 118 -0.41 -10.93 18.09
N LEU A 119 -1.53 -11.16 17.40
CA LEU A 119 -2.87 -11.11 18.00
C LEU A 119 -3.11 -12.25 19.01
N ASN A 120 -2.56 -13.44 18.75
CA ASN A 120 -2.68 -14.58 19.67
C ASN A 120 -1.87 -14.39 20.95
N ASN A 121 -0.70 -13.77 20.86
CA ASN A 121 0.18 -13.52 22.02
C ASN A 121 -0.29 -12.36 22.92
N LYS A 122 -1.28 -11.57 22.48
CA LYS A 122 -1.90 -10.49 23.26
C LYS A 122 -3.13 -10.93 24.07
N LYS A 123 -3.63 -12.14 23.87
CA LYS A 123 -4.76 -12.71 24.63
C LYS A 123 -4.26 -13.30 25.94
#